data_AF-A0A956CB21-F1
#
_entry.id   AF-A0A956CB21-F1
#
_cell.length_a   1.000
_cell.length_b   1.000
_cell.length_c   1.000
_cell.angle_alpha   90.00
_cell.angle_beta   90.00
_cell.angle_gamma   90.00
#
_symmetry.space_group_name_H-M   'P 1'
#
loop_
_entity.id
_entity.type
_entity.pdbx_description
1 polymer ?
#
loop_
_entity_poly.entity_id
_entity_poly.type
_entity_poly.pdbx_seq_one_letter_code
_entity_poly.pdbx_strand_id
1 'polypeptide(L)'
;MAALDWLPWRRPRRLPMARVSSGRVEIEGEVEALATLPDPVSGRVCVALEYEAAPPSALSVTGVPHSTRAYTITAHQAVDFVLTDGDCRVLVKVPREQDDVARVHAHLTAEHGLALRVAVATIEPGERVVVVGRVVDQDPKSTPYRSVHYRAIVHAERFFPA
;
A
#
# COMPACT_ATOMS: atom_id res chain seq x y z
N MET A 1 3.81 13.95 23.30
CA MET A 1 4.54 14.49 22.15
C MET A 1 4.93 13.36 21.22
N ALA A 2 4.13 13.13 20.18
CA ALA A 2 4.50 12.53 18.89
C ALA A 2 3.23 12.48 18.01
N ALA A 3 2.72 13.67 17.71
CA ALA A 3 1.75 13.92 16.65
C ALA A 3 2.31 15.14 15.91
N LEU A 4 2.26 15.10 14.57
CA LEU A 4 2.88 16.05 13.62
C LEU A 4 4.30 15.73 13.12
N ASP A 5 4.41 14.75 12.22
CA ASP A 5 5.46 14.74 11.18
C ASP A 5 4.88 14.63 9.75
N TRP A 6 3.61 14.98 9.58
CA TRP A 6 2.84 14.94 8.32
C TRP A 6 2.81 16.29 7.56
N LEU A 7 3.79 17.17 7.77
CA LEU A 7 3.72 18.56 7.28
C LEU A 7 3.40 18.66 5.76
N PRO A 8 2.44 19.52 5.34
CA PRO A 8 1.70 19.42 4.09
C PRO A 8 2.14 20.43 3.01
N TRP A 9 3.40 20.90 3.02
CA TRP A 9 3.80 22.08 2.24
C TRP A 9 4.61 21.82 0.97
N ARG A 10 4.80 20.56 0.59
CA ARG A 10 5.06 20.24 -0.82
C ARG A 10 3.89 19.42 -1.30
N ARG A 11 2.96 20.05 -2.03
CA ARG A 11 2.24 19.32 -3.08
C ARG A 11 3.34 18.68 -3.91
N PRO A 12 3.49 17.35 -3.86
CA PRO A 12 4.58 16.79 -4.59
C PRO A 12 4.34 17.07 -6.06
N ARG A 13 5.41 17.37 -6.77
CA ARG A 13 5.31 17.76 -8.17
C ARG A 13 5.00 16.49 -8.95
N ARG A 14 3.71 16.19 -9.11
CA ARG A 14 3.21 15.05 -9.90
C ARG A 14 3.90 15.10 -11.27
N LEU A 15 4.73 14.11 -11.54
CA LEU A 15 5.40 14.01 -12.83
C LEU A 15 4.53 13.14 -13.74
N PRO A 16 4.19 13.61 -14.96
CA PRO A 16 3.61 12.75 -15.97
C PRO A 16 4.52 11.53 -16.17
N MET A 17 3.96 10.33 -16.30
CA MET A 17 4.76 9.11 -16.48
C MET A 17 5.72 9.18 -17.68
N ALA A 18 5.34 9.92 -18.73
CA ALA A 18 6.20 10.19 -19.89
C ALA A 18 7.53 10.89 -19.53
N ARG A 19 7.58 11.61 -18.40
CA ARG A 19 8.75 12.38 -17.93
C ARG A 19 9.54 11.68 -16.82
N VAL A 20 9.28 10.40 -16.57
CA VAL A 20 10.03 9.62 -15.59
C VAL A 20 11.51 9.56 -15.97
N SER A 21 12.34 10.13 -15.09
CA SER A 21 13.80 10.14 -15.19
C SER A 21 14.42 9.39 -14.01
N SER A 22 15.75 9.22 -14.01
CA SER A 22 16.47 8.58 -12.92
C SER A 22 16.28 9.33 -11.59
N GLY A 23 16.43 8.59 -10.49
CA GLY A 23 16.32 9.12 -9.13
C GLY A 23 14.94 8.90 -8.49
N ARG A 24 14.61 9.74 -7.51
CA ARG A 24 13.33 9.67 -6.78
C ARG A 24 12.23 10.33 -7.60
N VAL A 25 11.12 9.63 -7.75
CA VAL A 25 9.98 10.05 -8.59
C VAL A 25 8.69 9.98 -7.80
N GLU A 26 7.73 10.78 -8.26
CA GLU A 26 6.33 10.67 -7.87
C GLU A 26 5.48 10.68 -9.14
N ILE A 27 4.84 9.56 -9.39
CA ILE A 27 4.10 9.30 -10.63
C ILE A 27 2.67 8.91 -10.31
N GLU A 28 1.76 9.38 -11.14
CA GLU A 28 0.35 9.02 -11.08
C GLU A 28 0.02 8.14 -12.29
N GLY A 29 -0.80 7.13 -12.09
CA GLY A 29 -1.31 6.29 -13.17
C GLY A 29 -2.44 5.39 -12.70
N GLU A 30 -3.08 4.73 -13.66
CA GLU A 30 -4.05 3.68 -13.41
C GLU A 30 -3.33 2.35 -13.14
N VAL A 31 -3.77 1.62 -12.12
CA VAL A 31 -3.22 0.35 -11.70
C VAL A 31 -3.65 -0.75 -12.66
N GLU A 32 -2.67 -1.40 -13.29
CA GLU A 32 -2.85 -2.68 -13.95
C GLU A 32 -2.19 -3.78 -13.10
N ALA A 33 -3.00 -4.75 -12.67
CA ALA A 33 -2.55 -5.86 -11.85
C ALA A 33 -1.70 -6.87 -12.64
N LEU A 34 -0.54 -7.24 -12.09
CA LEU A 34 0.23 -8.41 -12.53
C LEU A 34 -0.10 -9.65 -11.71
N ALA A 35 -0.40 -9.42 -10.43
CA ALA A 35 -0.90 -10.38 -9.47
C ALA A 35 -1.90 -9.65 -8.56
N THR A 36 -2.62 -10.41 -7.74
CA THR A 36 -3.61 -9.85 -6.83
C THR A 36 -3.55 -10.53 -5.47
N LEU A 37 -3.98 -9.80 -4.45
CA LEU A 37 -4.11 -10.21 -3.07
C LEU A 37 -5.59 -10.14 -2.66
N PRO A 38 -6.09 -11.07 -1.83
CA PRO A 38 -7.40 -10.93 -1.22
C PRO A 38 -7.33 -10.08 0.06
N ASP A 39 -8.23 -9.12 0.23
CA ASP A 39 -8.51 -8.50 1.52
C ASP A 39 -9.10 -9.57 2.47
N PRO A 40 -8.47 -9.87 3.61
CA PRO A 40 -8.96 -10.90 4.52
C PRO A 40 -10.29 -10.55 5.21
N VAL A 41 -10.72 -9.28 5.20
CA VAL A 41 -11.96 -8.84 5.83
C VAL A 41 -13.15 -8.92 4.86
N SER A 42 -13.03 -8.30 3.69
CA SER A 42 -14.13 -8.24 2.71
C SER A 42 -14.05 -9.29 1.60
N GLY A 43 -12.89 -9.94 1.41
CA GLY A 43 -12.62 -10.84 0.29
C GLY A 43 -12.37 -10.11 -1.03
N ARG A 44 -12.36 -8.77 -1.07
CA ARG A 44 -12.12 -7.99 -2.28
C ARG A 44 -10.70 -8.20 -2.79
N VAL A 45 -10.57 -8.15 -4.11
CA VAL A 45 -9.30 -8.37 -4.81
C VAL A 45 -8.59 -7.03 -4.97
N CYS A 46 -7.35 -6.94 -4.51
CA CYS A 46 -6.55 -5.71 -4.53
C CYS A 46 -5.09 -6.00 -4.94
N VAL A 47 -4.33 -4.97 -5.28
CA VAL A 47 -2.87 -5.08 -5.50
C VAL A 47 -2.07 -4.62 -4.28
N ALA A 48 -2.71 -3.85 -3.39
CA ALA A 48 -2.13 -3.40 -2.14
C ALA A 48 -3.23 -3.15 -1.12
N LEU A 49 -2.88 -3.32 0.15
CA LEU A 49 -3.75 -3.05 1.27
C LEU A 49 -2.97 -2.57 2.50
N GLU A 50 -3.59 -1.65 3.23
CA GLU A 50 -3.20 -1.20 4.55
C GLU A 50 -4.28 -1.65 5.54
N TYR A 51 -3.85 -2.39 6.54
CA TYR A 51 -4.70 -3.00 7.56
C TYR A 51 -4.46 -2.31 8.88
N GLU A 52 -5.54 -1.83 9.49
CA GLU A 52 -5.53 -1.24 10.81
C GLU A 52 -6.49 -2.02 11.71
N ALA A 53 -6.00 -2.47 12.87
CA ALA A 53 -6.82 -3.11 13.88
C ALA A 53 -6.65 -2.45 15.25
N ALA A 54 -7.77 -2.26 15.92
CA ALA A 54 -7.84 -1.78 17.29
C ALA A 54 -8.51 -2.85 18.17
N PRO A 55 -7.73 -3.61 18.95
CA PRO A 55 -8.27 -4.49 19.98
C PRO A 55 -9.14 -3.73 20.98
N PRO A 56 -10.15 -4.38 21.60
CA PRO A 56 -10.92 -3.75 22.65
C PRO A 56 -9.98 -3.39 23.81
N SER A 57 -9.91 -2.11 24.17
CA SER A 57 -9.33 -1.71 25.45
C SER A 57 -10.21 -2.29 26.55
N ALA A 58 -9.63 -3.08 27.46
CA ALA A 58 -10.37 -3.66 28.57
C ALA A 58 -11.15 -2.55 29.28
N LEU A 59 -12.48 -2.62 29.20
CA LEU A 59 -13.37 -1.76 29.97
C LEU A 59 -12.97 -1.92 31.43
N SER A 60 -12.65 -0.81 32.08
CA SER A 60 -12.35 -0.72 33.50
C SER A 60 -13.49 -1.38 34.29
N VAL A 61 -13.30 -2.63 34.70
CA VAL A 61 -14.13 -3.24 35.74
C VAL A 61 -13.87 -2.44 37.00
N THR A 62 -14.95 -1.97 37.62
CA THR A 62 -14.99 -1.16 38.84
C THR A 62 -13.90 -1.57 39.83
N GLY A 63 -12.89 -0.70 40.02
CA GLY A 63 -11.99 -0.74 41.18
C GLY A 63 -10.49 -0.89 40.95
N VAL A 64 -9.98 -1.16 39.73
CA VAL A 64 -8.53 -1.24 39.51
C VAL A 64 -8.11 -0.51 38.22
N PRO A 65 -7.23 0.50 38.28
CA PRO A 65 -6.78 1.23 37.10
C PRO A 65 -5.71 0.42 36.37
N HIS A 66 -6.13 -0.54 35.53
CA HIS A 66 -5.27 -1.02 34.45
C HIS A 66 -5.60 -0.20 33.21
N SER A 67 -4.90 0.92 33.02
CA SER A 67 -4.97 1.70 31.79
C SER A 67 -4.22 0.94 30.68
N THR A 68 -4.83 -0.10 30.11
CA THR A 68 -4.33 -0.65 28.85
C THR A 68 -4.66 0.38 27.78
N ARG A 69 -3.69 1.24 27.48
CA ARG A 69 -3.79 2.27 26.44
C ARG A 69 -4.26 1.58 25.16
N ALA A 70 -5.35 2.07 24.57
CA ALA A 70 -5.79 1.59 23.27
C ALA A 70 -4.59 1.72 22.31
N TYR A 71 -4.11 0.58 21.82
CA TYR A 71 -3.02 0.51 20.86
C TYR A 71 -3.60 0.05 19.53
N THR A 72 -3.04 0.59 18.45
CA THR A 72 -3.41 0.24 17.09
C THR A 72 -2.33 -0.66 16.52
N ILE A 73 -2.73 -1.73 15.84
CA ILE A 73 -1.86 -2.59 15.06
C ILE A 73 -2.04 -2.23 13.60
N THR A 74 -0.95 -1.87 12.93
CA THR A 74 -0.91 -1.56 11.50
C THR A 74 -0.10 -2.62 10.77
N ALA A 75 -0.58 -3.09 9.63
CA ALA A 75 0.12 -4.03 8.76
C ALA A 75 -0.08 -3.64 7.29
N HIS A 76 0.91 -3.88 6.45
CA HIS A 76 0.86 -3.51 5.03
C HIS A 76 1.32 -4.65 4.13
N GLN A 77 0.57 -4.87 3.05
CA GLN A 77 0.92 -5.87 2.05
C GLN A 77 0.56 -5.39 0.64
N ALA A 78 1.42 -5.65 -0.33
CA ALA A 78 1.26 -5.28 -1.72
C ALA A 78 2.06 -6.20 -2.65
N VAL A 79 1.61 -6.33 -3.90
CA VAL A 79 2.30 -7.08 -4.95
C VAL A 79 2.83 -6.14 -6.02
N ASP A 80 3.80 -6.60 -6.81
CA ASP A 80 4.24 -5.85 -7.98
C ASP A 80 3.05 -5.60 -8.94
N PHE A 81 2.94 -4.37 -9.43
CA PHE A 81 1.89 -3.96 -10.36
C PHE A 81 2.45 -3.00 -11.41
N VAL A 82 1.66 -2.68 -12.43
CA VAL A 82 2.03 -1.72 -13.48
C VAL A 82 1.18 -0.47 -13.32
N LEU A 83 1.81 0.70 -13.38
CA LEU A 83 1.09 1.94 -13.62
C LEU A 83 0.98 2.18 -15.11
N THR A 84 -0.20 2.63 -15.54
CA THR A 84 -0.50 2.97 -16.92
C THR A 84 -1.02 4.41 -17.01
N ASP A 85 -0.59 5.13 -18.04
CA ASP A 85 -1.09 6.47 -18.37
C ASP A 85 -0.97 6.66 -19.89
N GLY A 86 -2.08 6.41 -20.60
CA GLY A 86 -2.07 6.24 -22.06
C GLY A 86 -1.15 5.09 -22.48
N ASP A 87 -0.23 5.36 -23.42
CA ASP A 87 0.75 4.36 -23.89
C ASP A 87 1.94 4.17 -22.93
N CYS A 88 2.07 5.01 -21.90
CA CYS A 88 3.16 4.90 -20.94
C CYS A 88 2.86 3.81 -19.90
N ARG A 89 3.85 2.96 -19.64
CA ARG A 89 3.76 1.88 -18.65
C ARG A 89 4.98 1.88 -17.75
N VAL A 90 4.79 1.84 -16.44
CA VAL A 90 5.87 1.78 -15.45
C VAL A 90 5.65 0.58 -14.55
N LEU A 91 6.66 -0.28 -14.45
CA LEU A 91 6.62 -1.41 -13.51
C LEU A 91 6.93 -0.89 -12.10
N VAL A 92 6.00 -1.11 -11.19
CA VAL A 92 6.16 -0.80 -9.77
C VAL A 92 6.54 -2.08 -9.04
N LYS A 93 7.76 -2.09 -8.49
CA LYS A 93 8.24 -3.16 -7.62
C LYS A 93 8.05 -2.77 -6.17
N VAL A 94 7.42 -3.66 -5.41
CA VAL A 94 7.17 -3.47 -3.99
C VAL A 94 8.31 -4.12 -3.20
N PRO A 95 8.71 -3.57 -2.03
CA PRO A 95 9.67 -4.22 -1.14
C PRO A 95 9.27 -5.66 -0.82
N ARG A 96 10.25 -6.56 -0.64
CA ARG A 96 9.97 -7.97 -0.27
C ARG A 96 9.64 -8.16 1.20
N GLU A 97 10.15 -7.27 2.05
CA GLU A 97 9.86 -7.24 3.48
C GLU A 97 8.49 -6.60 3.66
N GLN A 98 7.47 -7.43 3.86
CA GLN A 98 6.08 -7.01 4.05
C GLN A 98 5.43 -7.89 5.12
N ASP A 99 4.29 -7.43 5.62
CA ASP A 99 3.49 -8.21 6.55
C ASP A 99 2.68 -9.29 5.82
N ASP A 100 2.35 -10.36 6.53
CA ASP A 100 1.33 -11.33 6.13
C ASP A 100 0.01 -10.91 6.78
N VAL A 101 -0.74 -10.06 6.08
CA VAL A 101 -1.94 -9.45 6.66
C VAL A 101 -3.03 -10.49 6.92
N ALA A 102 -3.14 -11.53 6.09
CA ALA A 102 -4.08 -12.63 6.32
C ALA A 102 -3.78 -13.35 7.65
N ARG A 103 -2.50 -13.62 7.92
CA ARG A 103 -2.07 -14.23 9.18
C ARG A 103 -2.28 -13.29 10.38
N VAL A 104 -1.99 -12.00 10.23
CA VAL A 104 -2.24 -10.98 11.27
C VAL A 104 -3.74 -10.92 11.59
N HIS A 105 -4.60 -10.85 10.57
CA HIS A 105 -6.04 -10.82 10.74
C HIS A 105 -6.56 -12.08 11.42
N ALA A 106 -6.12 -13.27 10.97
CA ALA A 106 -6.52 -14.54 11.57
C ALA A 106 -6.13 -14.62 13.06
N HIS A 107 -4.92 -14.16 13.41
CA HIS A 107 -4.45 -14.14 14.79
C HIS A 107 -5.30 -13.22 15.68
N LEU A 108 -5.51 -11.97 15.25
CA LEU A 108 -6.27 -10.99 16.04
C LEU A 108 -7.75 -11.36 16.15
N THR A 109 -8.33 -11.92 15.09
CA THR A 109 -9.70 -12.42 15.12
C THR A 109 -9.85 -13.62 16.06
N ALA A 110 -8.86 -14.52 16.11
CA ALA A 110 -8.86 -15.62 17.07
C ALA A 110 -8.74 -15.15 18.52
N GLU A 111 -7.98 -14.08 18.79
CA GLU A 111 -7.76 -13.54 20.14
C GLU A 111 -8.93 -12.67 20.64
N HIS A 112 -9.47 -11.80 19.78
CA HIS A 112 -10.43 -10.77 20.18
C HIS A 112 -11.86 -10.98 19.65
N GLY A 113 -12.04 -11.90 18.69
CA GLY A 113 -13.33 -12.23 18.11
C GLY A 113 -14.07 -11.00 17.55
N LEU A 114 -15.38 -10.95 17.78
CA LEU A 114 -16.27 -9.89 17.28
C LEU A 114 -16.01 -8.50 17.91
N ALA A 115 -15.22 -8.43 18.99
CA ALA A 115 -14.89 -7.16 19.62
C ALA A 115 -13.75 -6.41 18.90
N LEU A 116 -13.06 -7.08 17.97
CA LEU A 116 -12.00 -6.48 17.17
C LEU A 116 -12.59 -5.45 16.19
N ARG A 117 -12.08 -4.22 16.25
CA ARG A 117 -12.38 -3.20 15.24
C ARG A 117 -11.29 -3.23 14.18
N VAL A 118 -11.71 -3.36 12.92
CA VAL A 118 -10.79 -3.44 11.78
C VAL A 118 -11.19 -2.41 10.74
N ALA A 119 -10.20 -1.75 10.16
CA ALA A 119 -10.32 -0.93 8.97
C ALA A 119 -9.29 -1.40 7.95
N VAL A 120 -9.70 -1.49 6.68
CA VAL A 120 -8.81 -1.86 5.57
C VAL A 120 -8.94 -0.81 4.48
N ALA A 121 -7.82 -0.24 4.08
CA ALA A 121 -7.70 0.57 2.88
C ALA A 121 -7.06 -0.28 1.79
N THR A 122 -7.72 -0.39 0.64
CA THR A 122 -7.26 -1.20 -0.50
C THR A 122 -6.94 -0.32 -1.69
N ILE A 123 -6.06 -0.82 -2.55
CA ILE A 123 -5.87 -0.31 -3.92
C ILE A 123 -6.28 -1.42 -4.88
N GLU A 124 -7.29 -1.14 -5.68
CA GLU A 124 -7.89 -2.10 -6.61
C GLU A 124 -7.31 -1.95 -8.03
N PRO A 125 -7.31 -3.04 -8.83
CA PRO A 125 -7.01 -2.93 -10.25
C PRO A 125 -7.97 -1.93 -10.94
N GLY A 126 -7.44 -1.04 -11.77
CA GLY A 126 -8.18 0.03 -12.43
C GLY A 126 -8.30 1.33 -11.62
N GLU A 127 -7.85 1.36 -10.36
CA GLU A 127 -7.81 2.61 -9.61
C GLU A 127 -6.64 3.49 -10.02
N ARG A 128 -6.83 4.81 -9.94
CA ARG A 128 -5.72 5.77 -10.10
C ARG A 128 -5.01 5.95 -8.77
N VAL A 129 -3.70 5.81 -8.79
CA VAL A 129 -2.85 5.95 -7.60
C VAL A 129 -1.64 6.80 -7.90
N VAL A 130 -1.11 7.38 -6.83
CA VAL A 130 0.18 8.06 -6.83
C VAL A 130 1.20 7.13 -6.18
N VAL A 131 2.30 6.88 -6.88
CA VAL A 131 3.43 6.08 -6.40
C VAL A 131 4.63 6.99 -6.20
N VAL A 132 5.18 6.96 -4.99
CA VAL A 132 6.44 7.59 -4.62
C VAL A 132 7.50 6.51 -4.52
N GLY A 133 8.60 6.67 -5.24
CA GLY A 133 9.62 5.64 -5.29
C GLY A 133 10.91 6.10 -5.95
N ARG A 134 11.79 5.15 -6.25
CA ARG A 134 13.04 5.38 -6.97
C ARG A 134 13.09 4.58 -8.25
N VAL A 135 13.49 5.22 -9.33
CA VAL A 135 13.76 4.54 -10.60
C VAL A 135 15.03 3.73 -10.48
N VAL A 136 14.91 2.42 -10.69
CA VAL A 136 16.01 1.45 -10.63
C VAL A 136 16.52 1.12 -12.03
N ASP A 137 15.64 1.12 -13.02
CA ASP A 137 15.99 0.85 -14.41
C ASP A 137 15.17 1.77 -15.34
N GLN A 138 15.82 2.31 -16.36
CA GLN A 138 15.22 3.16 -17.37
C GLN A 138 15.24 2.42 -18.70
N ASP A 139 14.09 2.39 -19.37
CA ASP A 139 13.93 1.68 -20.65
C ASP A 139 14.46 0.23 -20.59
N PRO A 140 13.97 -0.59 -19.65
CA PRO A 140 14.38 -1.98 -19.52
C PRO A 140 14.11 -2.74 -20.83
N LYS A 141 15.19 -3.07 -21.55
CA LYS A 141 15.14 -3.79 -22.84
C LYS A 141 14.46 -5.16 -22.78
N SER A 142 14.32 -5.75 -21.59
CA SER A 142 13.67 -7.04 -21.40
C SER A 142 12.27 -6.88 -20.82
N THR A 143 11.27 -6.97 -21.68
CA THR A 143 9.89 -7.31 -21.30
C THR A 143 9.59 -8.65 -21.96
N PRO A 144 9.95 -9.79 -21.32
CA PRO A 144 9.97 -11.08 -22.00
C PRO A 144 8.60 -11.58 -22.50
N TYR A 145 7.49 -10.88 -22.23
CA TYR A 145 6.14 -11.37 -22.54
C TYR A 145 5.12 -10.30 -22.97
N ARG A 146 5.53 -9.07 -23.32
CA ARG A 146 4.56 -8.02 -23.74
C ARG A 146 5.07 -7.22 -24.94
N SER A 147 4.16 -6.89 -25.85
CA SER A 147 4.40 -6.05 -27.03
C SER A 147 4.69 -4.59 -26.68
N VAL A 148 4.46 -4.17 -25.43
CA VAL A 148 4.67 -2.80 -24.95
C VAL A 148 5.74 -2.79 -23.86
N HIS A 149 6.81 -2.04 -24.11
CA HIS A 149 7.93 -1.90 -23.21
C HIS A 149 7.58 -1.06 -21.98
N TYR A 150 8.17 -1.40 -20.82
CA TYR A 150 8.11 -0.51 -19.66
C TYR A 150 9.04 0.67 -19.89
N ARG A 151 8.55 1.87 -19.58
CA ARG A 151 9.36 3.10 -19.60
C ARG A 151 10.43 3.10 -18.51
N ALA A 152 10.08 2.56 -17.35
CA ALA A 152 10.96 2.47 -16.19
C ALA A 152 10.50 1.36 -15.24
N ILE A 153 11.41 0.94 -14.37
CA ILE A 153 11.13 0.14 -13.19
C ILE A 153 11.32 1.04 -11.96
N VAL A 154 10.30 1.17 -11.14
CA VAL A 154 10.30 1.97 -9.91
C VAL A 154 10.20 1.04 -8.71
N HIS A 155 11.12 1.15 -7.76
CA HIS A 155 10.94 0.60 -6.42
C HIS A 155 10.08 1.56 -5.62
N ALA A 156 8.88 1.11 -5.23
CA ALA A 156 7.96 1.89 -4.43
C ALA A 156 8.49 2.07 -3.00
N GLU A 157 8.47 3.32 -2.53
CA GLU A 157 8.62 3.67 -1.12
C GLU A 157 7.23 3.79 -0.47
N ARG A 158 6.28 4.41 -1.17
CA ARG A 158 4.89 4.61 -0.74
C ARG A 158 3.96 4.69 -1.95
N PHE A 159 2.69 4.38 -1.75
CA PHE A 159 1.64 4.61 -2.73
C PHE A 159 0.31 4.86 -2.03
N PHE A 160 -0.56 5.64 -2.65
CA PHE A 160 -1.87 6.00 -2.10
C PHE A 160 -2.85 6.34 -3.24
N PRO A 161 -4.17 6.21 -3.01
CA PRO A 161 -5.19 6.65 -3.96
C PRO A 161 -5.00 8.12 -4.38
N ALA A 162 -5.19 8.41 -5.68
CA ALA A 162 -4.86 9.71 -6.29
C ALA A 162 -5.86 10.85 -6.05
#